data_AF-A0A2N9GJ51-F1
#
_entry.id   AF-A0A2N9GJ51-F1
#
_cell.length_a   1.000
_cell.length_b   1.000
_cell.length_c   1.000
_cell.angle_alpha   90.00
_cell.angle_beta   90.00
_cell.angle_gamma   90.00
#
_symmetry.space_group_name_H-M   'P 1'
#
loop_
_entity.id
_entity.type
_entity.pdbx_description
1 polymer ?
#
loop_
_entity_poly.entity_id
_entity_poly.type
_entity_poly.pdbx_seq_one_letter_code
_entity_poly.pdbx_strand_id
1 'polypeptide(L)'
;MSYHKNGLDTQLHDRRKISGQLEGRDFRPQNENTARWSDEELRLATGCGGVTHVEHQLKLCSAYLGVPGSSRTRDNHGEPLATSYHSKFLGTVDYIWHTEELVPVRVLETLPIDILRRNGGLPSEKWGSDHLALVCELAFADDVKGT
;
A
#
# COMPACT_ATOMS: atom_id res chain seq x y z
N MET A 1 -12.91 2.44 20.31
CA MET A 1 -12.75 1.80 19.00
C MET A 1 -13.36 2.73 17.96
N SER A 2 -12.54 3.47 17.21
CA SER A 2 -13.06 4.31 16.13
C SER A 2 -13.34 3.43 14.92
N TYR A 3 -14.58 3.43 14.45
CA TYR A 3 -14.94 2.83 13.17
C TYR A 3 -14.14 3.55 12.07
N HIS A 4 -13.18 2.88 11.45
CA HIS A 4 -12.66 3.33 10.17
C HIS A 4 -13.78 3.16 9.15
N LYS A 5 -14.21 4.27 8.53
CA LYS A 5 -15.10 4.21 7.38
C LYS A 5 -14.35 3.50 6.25
N ASN A 6 -14.92 2.42 5.72
CA ASN A 6 -14.43 1.73 4.51
C ASN A 6 -14.83 2.50 3.25
N GLY A 7 -14.63 3.81 3.27
CA GLY A 7 -15.07 4.75 2.25
C GLY A 7 -13.90 5.60 1.76
N LEU A 8 -13.68 5.61 0.46
CA LEU A 8 -12.70 6.49 -0.20
C LEU A 8 -13.43 7.66 -0.85
N ASP A 9 -13.23 8.87 -0.33
CA ASP A 9 -13.59 10.10 -1.02
C ASP A 9 -12.49 10.46 -2.02
N THR A 10 -12.77 10.28 -3.31
CA THR A 10 -11.81 10.51 -4.40
C THR A 10 -11.49 11.98 -4.61
N GLN A 11 -12.26 12.92 -4.02
CA GLN A 11 -11.95 14.35 -4.07
C GLN A 11 -10.86 14.76 -3.08
N LEU A 12 -10.72 14.02 -1.97
CA LEU A 12 -9.76 14.33 -0.91
C LEU A 12 -8.37 13.72 -1.15
N HIS A 13 -8.24 12.85 -2.16
CA HIS A 13 -7.03 12.09 -2.42
C HIS A 13 -6.44 12.39 -3.80
N ASP A 14 -5.18 12.84 -3.82
CA ASP A 14 -4.41 13.02 -5.06
C ASP A 14 -4.06 11.64 -5.63
N ARG A 15 -4.39 11.39 -6.91
CA ARG A 15 -4.08 10.12 -7.58
C ARG A 15 -2.60 9.73 -7.50
N ARG A 16 -1.68 10.70 -7.48
CA ARG A 16 -0.23 10.47 -7.37
C ARG A 16 0.16 9.94 -6.00
N LYS A 17 -0.59 10.33 -4.97
CA LYS A 17 -0.40 9.84 -3.60
C LYS A 17 -1.02 8.46 -3.42
N ILE A 18 -2.11 8.16 -4.12
CA ILE A 18 -2.75 6.84 -4.10
C ILE A 18 -1.88 5.79 -4.79
N SER A 19 -1.28 6.11 -5.95
CA SER A 19 -0.39 5.19 -6.67
C SER A 19 0.99 5.01 -6.02
N GLY A 20 1.24 5.68 -4.89
CA GLY A 20 2.53 5.72 -4.22
C GLY A 20 3.60 6.51 -4.96
N GLN A 21 3.37 6.95 -6.20
CA GLN A 21 4.31 7.61 -7.10
C GLN A 21 4.71 9.01 -6.59
N LEU A 22 5.50 9.06 -5.53
CA LEU A 22 6.21 10.25 -5.10
C LEU A 22 7.63 10.22 -5.69
N GLU A 23 8.00 11.37 -6.22
CA GLU A 23 8.98 11.57 -7.29
C GLU A 23 10.41 11.07 -6.99
N GLY A 24 10.98 10.33 -7.95
CA GLY A 24 12.42 10.39 -8.22
C GLY A 24 12.77 11.78 -8.75
N ARG A 25 13.87 12.36 -8.25
CA ARG A 25 14.24 13.80 -8.29
C ARG A 25 14.31 14.53 -9.65
N ASP A 26 13.89 13.94 -10.77
CA ASP A 26 14.03 14.53 -12.11
C ASP A 26 12.73 14.63 -12.94
N PHE A 27 11.56 14.38 -12.37
CA PHE A 27 10.31 14.68 -13.07
C PHE A 27 9.89 16.13 -12.77
N ARG A 28 10.07 17.02 -13.75
CA ARG A 28 9.40 18.33 -13.72
C ARG A 28 7.88 18.10 -13.71
N PRO A 29 7.13 18.54 -12.70
CA PRO A 29 5.68 18.46 -12.76
C PRO A 29 5.21 19.35 -13.90
N GLN A 30 4.63 18.74 -14.94
CA GLN A 30 3.76 19.50 -15.84
C GLN A 30 2.57 19.97 -15.00
N ASN A 31 2.54 21.27 -14.70
CA ASN A 31 1.46 22.01 -14.03
C ASN A 31 0.91 21.40 -12.74
N GLU A 32 1.14 22.09 -11.62
CA GLU A 32 0.51 21.82 -10.30
C GLU A 32 -1.03 21.84 -10.31
N ASN A 33 -1.67 22.22 -11.43
CA ASN A 33 -3.12 22.41 -11.56
C ASN A 33 -3.92 21.24 -12.17
N THR A 34 -3.32 20.09 -12.52
CA THR A 34 -4.06 18.97 -13.17
C THR A 34 -3.91 17.63 -12.44
N ALA A 35 -3.75 17.64 -11.12
CA ALA A 35 -3.84 16.43 -10.29
C ALA A 35 -5.29 16.01 -9.98
N ARG A 36 -6.28 16.72 -10.53
CA ARG A 36 -7.70 16.39 -10.39
C ARG A 36 -8.05 15.22 -11.31
N TRP A 37 -8.79 14.27 -10.76
CA TRP A 37 -9.44 13.23 -11.53
C TRP A 37 -10.39 13.87 -12.55
N SER A 38 -10.33 13.44 -13.80
CA SER A 38 -11.34 13.75 -14.81
C SER A 38 -12.67 13.05 -14.51
N ASP A 39 -13.78 13.54 -15.07
CA ASP A 39 -15.09 12.91 -14.92
C ASP A 39 -15.11 11.46 -15.44
N GLU A 40 -14.31 11.18 -16.48
CA GLU A 40 -14.13 9.83 -17.00
C GLU A 40 -13.39 8.93 -16.01
N GLU A 41 -12.28 9.40 -15.43
CA GLU A 41 -11.53 8.65 -14.41
C GLU A 41 -12.38 8.42 -13.15
N LEU A 42 -13.16 9.42 -12.72
CA LEU A 42 -14.10 9.27 -11.61
C LEU A 42 -15.16 8.22 -11.91
N ARG A 43 -15.75 8.24 -13.11
CA ARG A 43 -16.73 7.24 -13.53
C ARG A 43 -16.11 5.83 -13.59
N LEU A 44 -14.87 5.70 -14.07
CA LEU A 44 -14.16 4.43 -14.12
C LEU A 44 -13.83 3.89 -12.72
N ALA A 45 -13.38 4.75 -11.80
CA ALA A 45 -13.00 4.36 -10.45
C ALA A 45 -14.20 4.03 -9.56
N THR A 46 -15.31 4.76 -9.73
CA THR A 46 -16.50 4.64 -8.88
C THR A 46 -17.60 3.77 -9.50
N GLY A 47 -17.51 3.46 -10.79
CA GLY A 47 -18.53 2.72 -11.55
C GLY A 47 -19.76 3.54 -11.93
N CYS A 48 -19.87 4.80 -11.52
CA CYS A 48 -21.04 5.66 -11.79
C CYS A 48 -20.66 7.13 -11.98
N GLY A 49 -21.38 7.84 -12.86
CA GLY A 49 -21.18 9.28 -13.05
C GLY A 49 -21.71 10.08 -11.85
N GLY A 50 -20.96 11.09 -11.42
CA GLY A 50 -21.35 11.98 -10.32
C GLY A 50 -21.16 11.40 -8.91
N VAL A 51 -20.64 10.18 -8.79
CA VAL A 51 -20.24 9.59 -7.51
C VAL A 51 -18.78 9.95 -7.22
N THR A 52 -18.51 10.32 -5.98
CA THR A 52 -17.15 10.68 -5.50
C THR A 52 -16.71 9.85 -4.31
N HIS A 53 -17.61 9.02 -3.78
CA HIS A 53 -17.36 8.15 -2.63
C HIS A 53 -17.50 6.70 -3.07
N VAL A 54 -16.46 5.90 -2.83
CA VAL A 54 -16.48 4.45 -3.05
C VAL A 54 -16.48 3.78 -1.69
N GLU A 55 -17.48 2.95 -1.43
CA GLU A 55 -17.59 2.20 -0.19
C GLU A 55 -17.57 0.70 -0.44
N HIS A 56 -16.98 -0.06 0.48
CA HIS A 56 -17.04 -1.52 0.48
C HIS A 56 -17.40 -2.07 1.86
N GLN A 57 -17.98 -3.27 1.87
CA GLN A 57 -18.43 -3.90 3.12
C GLN A 57 -17.31 -4.66 3.85
N LEU A 58 -16.24 -5.01 3.14
CA LEU A 58 -15.10 -5.75 3.72
C LEU A 58 -14.37 -4.89 4.75
N LYS A 59 -14.12 -5.41 5.94
CA LYS A 59 -13.26 -4.74 6.94
C LYS A 59 -11.82 -5.21 6.75
N LEU A 60 -11.13 -4.59 5.81
CA LEU A 60 -9.77 -4.99 5.45
C LEU A 60 -8.75 -4.33 6.37
N CYS A 61 -7.75 -5.11 6.78
CA CYS A 61 -6.55 -4.65 7.46
C CYS A 61 -5.32 -5.15 6.72
N SER A 62 -4.24 -4.38 6.74
CA SER A 62 -2.98 -4.83 6.17
C SER A 62 -2.34 -5.86 7.10
N ALA A 63 -1.87 -6.96 6.52
CA ALA A 63 -1.19 -8.01 7.25
C ALA A 63 0.11 -7.53 7.92
N TYR A 64 0.78 -6.54 7.31
CA TYR A 64 2.05 -6.01 7.81
C TYR A 64 1.85 -5.06 8.99
N LEU A 65 0.72 -4.35 9.05
CA LEU A 65 0.30 -3.60 10.22
C LEU A 65 -0.05 -4.51 11.41
N GLY A 66 -0.61 -5.70 11.13
CA GLY A 66 -1.02 -6.67 12.16
C GLY A 66 0.12 -7.36 12.91
N VAL A 67 1.36 -7.28 12.40
CA VAL A 67 2.54 -7.93 13.00
C VAL A 67 3.59 -6.88 13.39
N PRO A 68 4.16 -6.92 14.62
CA PRO A 68 5.21 -6.00 15.01
C PRO A 68 6.43 -6.07 14.09
N GLY A 69 6.86 -4.93 13.58
CA GLY A 69 8.05 -4.80 12.75
C GLY A 69 9.10 -3.84 13.32
N SER A 70 10.20 -3.66 12.59
CA SER A 70 11.27 -2.72 12.95
C SER A 70 11.12 -1.40 12.20
N SER A 71 11.47 -0.27 12.83
CA SER A 71 11.57 1.03 12.15
C SER A 71 12.64 1.09 11.05
N ARG A 72 13.50 0.05 10.94
CA ARG A 72 14.45 -0.08 9.83
C ARG A 72 13.80 -0.52 8.51
N THR A 73 12.64 -1.14 8.59
CA THR A 73 11.93 -1.78 7.47
C THR A 73 10.47 -1.36 7.40
N ARG A 74 9.92 -0.75 8.45
CA ARG A 74 8.54 -0.26 8.53
C ARG A 74 8.43 1.26 8.66
N ASP A 75 7.37 1.82 8.11
CA ASP A 75 6.99 3.22 8.29
C ASP A 75 6.17 3.43 9.58
N ASN A 76 5.65 4.66 9.78
CA ASN A 76 4.86 5.00 10.97
C ASN A 76 3.46 4.35 10.99
N HIS A 77 3.03 3.77 9.87
CA HIS A 77 1.79 3.03 9.71
C HIS A 77 2.01 1.50 9.78
N GLY A 78 3.24 1.04 10.05
CA GLY A 78 3.57 -0.37 10.14
C GLY A 78 3.74 -1.07 8.78
N GLU A 79 3.65 -0.34 7.67
CA GLU A 79 3.87 -0.89 6.33
C GLU A 79 5.35 -0.98 6.00
N PRO A 80 5.78 -1.88 5.10
CA PRO A 80 7.13 -1.83 4.54
C PRO A 80 7.53 -0.41 4.10
N LEU A 81 8.79 -0.03 4.26
CA LEU A 81 9.31 1.22 3.70
C LEU A 81 9.39 1.18 2.16
N ALA A 82 9.62 -0.02 1.60
CA ALA A 82 9.54 -0.26 0.18
C ALA A 82 9.18 -1.71 -0.12
N THR A 83 8.34 -1.88 -1.13
CA THR A 83 8.06 -3.15 -1.81
C THR A 83 8.52 -3.12 -3.26
N SER A 84 8.78 -1.95 -3.83
CA SER A 84 9.39 -1.77 -5.14
C SER A 84 10.50 -0.72 -5.10
N TYR A 85 11.59 -0.96 -5.84
CA TYR A 85 12.67 0.01 -5.98
C TYR A 85 13.35 -0.06 -7.35
N HIS A 86 13.15 0.96 -8.18
CA HIS A 86 13.85 1.13 -9.45
C HIS A 86 14.19 2.60 -9.69
N SER A 87 14.75 2.92 -10.86
CA SER A 87 15.27 4.27 -11.18
C SER A 87 14.27 5.42 -11.07
N LYS A 88 12.96 5.13 -11.05
CA LYS A 88 11.89 6.14 -11.00
C LYS A 88 11.04 6.07 -9.74
N PHE A 89 11.21 5.05 -8.92
CA PHE A 89 10.30 4.76 -7.83
C PHE A 89 10.99 4.04 -6.68
N LEU A 90 10.70 4.45 -5.45
CA LEU A 90 11.05 3.73 -4.23
C LEU A 90 9.90 3.90 -3.25
N GLY A 91 9.22 2.81 -2.92
CA GLY A 91 8.10 2.86 -1.99
C GLY A 91 7.28 1.58 -1.96
N THR A 92 6.14 1.66 -1.28
CA THR A 92 5.25 0.54 -1.00
C THR A 92 3.99 0.64 -1.84
N VAL A 93 3.81 -0.35 -2.70
CA VAL A 93 2.67 -0.47 -3.64
C VAL A 93 2.06 -1.87 -3.64
N ASP A 94 2.69 -2.81 -2.93
CA ASP A 94 2.23 -4.18 -2.77
C ASP A 94 1.67 -4.34 -1.35
N TYR A 95 0.54 -5.03 -1.22
CA TYR A 95 -0.15 -5.21 0.05
C TYR A 95 -0.76 -6.60 0.14
N ILE A 96 -0.81 -7.15 1.35
CA ILE A 96 -1.63 -8.33 1.66
C ILE A 96 -2.73 -7.84 2.61
N TRP A 97 -3.97 -7.84 2.12
CA TRP A 97 -5.15 -7.47 2.90
C TRP A 97 -5.80 -8.72 3.48
N HIS A 98 -6.26 -8.63 4.71
CA HIS A 98 -7.02 -9.69 5.38
C HIS A 98 -8.25 -9.12 6.08
N THR A 99 -9.23 -9.98 6.33
CA THR A 99 -10.41 -9.70 7.15
C THR A 99 -10.19 -10.16 8.60
N GLU A 100 -11.14 -9.87 9.49
CA GLU A 100 -11.03 -10.16 10.94
C GLU A 100 -10.91 -11.66 11.25
N GLU A 101 -11.36 -12.54 10.35
CA GLU A 101 -11.32 -14.00 10.50
C GLU A 101 -9.93 -14.60 10.24
N LEU A 102 -9.02 -13.82 9.65
CA LEU A 102 -7.64 -14.23 9.37
C LEU A 102 -6.69 -13.34 10.18
N VAL A 103 -5.93 -13.93 11.09
CA VAL A 103 -5.00 -13.23 11.98
C VAL A 103 -3.58 -13.39 11.45
N PRO A 104 -2.88 -12.29 11.09
CA PRO A 104 -1.46 -12.32 10.78
C PRO A 104 -0.64 -12.79 11.99
N VAL A 105 0.06 -13.90 11.84
CA VAL A 105 0.92 -14.47 12.88
C VAL A 105 2.36 -13.98 12.69
N ARG A 106 2.85 -14.01 11.45
CA ARG A 106 4.19 -13.57 11.06
C ARG A 106 4.18 -13.01 9.65
N VAL A 107 5.16 -12.14 9.38
CA VAL A 107 5.45 -11.64 8.03
C VAL A 107 6.93 -11.76 7.73
N LEU A 108 7.27 -11.88 6.46
CA LEU A 108 8.64 -11.71 6.01
C LEU A 108 8.98 -10.21 5.95
N GLU A 109 10.01 -9.78 6.67
CA GLU A 109 10.49 -8.39 6.60
C GLU A 109 11.09 -8.08 5.21
N THR A 110 10.86 -6.86 4.72
CA THR A 110 11.50 -6.37 3.49
C THR A 110 12.94 -5.92 3.78
N LEU A 111 13.70 -5.63 2.73
CA LEU A 111 15.06 -5.14 2.90
C LEU A 111 15.06 -3.69 3.41
N PRO A 112 15.93 -3.33 4.37
CA PRO A 112 16.13 -1.95 4.77
C PRO A 112 16.49 -1.05 3.58
N ILE A 113 15.99 0.20 3.59
CA ILE A 113 16.20 1.16 2.49
C ILE A 113 17.68 1.44 2.23
N ASP A 114 18.52 1.48 3.26
CA ASP A 114 19.96 1.70 3.11
C ASP A 114 20.65 0.55 2.36
N ILE A 115 20.19 -0.68 2.55
CA ILE A 115 20.68 -1.87 1.83
C ILE A 115 20.20 -1.85 0.39
N LEU A 116 18.92 -1.53 0.16
CA LEU A 116 18.36 -1.40 -1.19
C LEU A 116 19.13 -0.36 -2.01
N ARG A 117 19.34 0.84 -1.45
CA ARG A 117 20.11 1.92 -2.09
C ARG A 117 21.57 1.52 -2.36
N ARG A 118 22.20 0.80 -1.44
CA ARG A 118 23.57 0.28 -1.64
C ARG A 118 23.67 -0.70 -2.81
N ASN A 119 22.61 -1.47 -3.06
CA ASN A 119 22.55 -2.41 -4.18
C ASN A 119 22.21 -1.75 -5.53
N GLY A 120 21.89 -0.45 -5.56
CA GLY A 120 21.68 0.31 -6.79
C GLY A 120 20.28 0.18 -7.42
N GLY A 121 19.32 -0.40 -6.71
CA GLY A 121 17.98 -0.66 -7.23
C GLY A 121 17.69 -2.12 -7.53
N LEU A 122 16.49 -2.37 -8.03
CA LEU A 122 15.99 -3.64 -8.51
C LEU A 122 15.43 -3.47 -9.95
N PRO A 123 15.44 -4.53 -10.79
CA PRO A 123 16.14 -5.79 -10.57
C PRO A 123 17.67 -5.59 -10.54
N SER A 124 18.39 -6.63 -10.10
CA SER A 124 19.86 -6.67 -10.08
C SER A 124 20.35 -8.09 -10.40
N GLU A 125 21.66 -8.30 -10.51
CA GLU A 125 22.23 -9.64 -10.75
C GLU A 125 21.75 -10.70 -9.73
N LYS A 126 21.44 -10.28 -8.50
CA LYS A 126 20.95 -11.17 -7.43
C LYS A 126 19.43 -11.25 -7.34
N TRP A 127 18.70 -10.30 -7.94
CA TRP A 127 17.27 -10.13 -7.75
C TRP A 127 16.58 -9.93 -9.10
N GLY A 128 15.83 -10.93 -9.55
CA GLY A 128 15.22 -10.93 -10.89
C GLY A 128 13.98 -10.04 -11.06
N SER A 129 13.46 -9.44 -10.00
CA SER A 129 12.30 -8.54 -10.01
C SER A 129 12.66 -7.20 -9.39
N ASP A 130 11.99 -6.13 -9.84
CA ASP A 130 11.97 -4.81 -9.23
C ASP A 130 11.12 -4.71 -7.95
N HIS A 131 10.33 -5.75 -7.66
CA HIS A 131 9.52 -5.88 -6.45
C HIS A 131 10.12 -6.90 -5.47
N LEU A 132 9.94 -6.62 -4.18
CA LEU A 132 10.21 -7.53 -3.08
C LEU A 132 8.96 -8.33 -2.76
N ALA A 133 9.12 -9.65 -2.63
CA ALA A 133 8.00 -10.52 -2.28
C ALA A 133 7.47 -10.20 -0.87
N LEU A 134 6.16 -10.06 -0.76
CA LEU A 134 5.47 -10.06 0.52
C LEU A 134 5.04 -11.49 0.87
N VAL A 135 5.32 -11.90 2.10
CA VAL A 135 4.89 -13.19 2.64
C VAL A 135 4.27 -12.95 4.02
N CYS A 136 3.13 -13.60 4.27
CA CYS A 136 2.45 -13.59 5.56
C CYS A 136 1.99 -15.00 5.92
N GLU A 137 2.20 -15.39 7.17
CA GLU A 137 1.56 -16.54 7.78
C GLU A 137 0.28 -16.07 8.49
N LEU A 138 -0.85 -16.70 8.14
CA LEU A 138 -2.16 -16.38 8.67
C LEU A 138 -2.70 -17.57 9.47
N ALA A 139 -3.36 -17.28 10.58
CA ALA A 139 -4.17 -18.23 11.34
C ALA A 139 -5.65 -17.87 11.19
N PHE A 140 -6.54 -18.86 11.29
CA PHE A 140 -7.96 -18.57 11.45
C PHE A 140 -8.21 -18.09 12.89
N ALA A 141 -9.01 -17.03 13.04
CA ALA A 141 -9.54 -16.66 14.33
C ALA A 141 -10.45 -17.77 14.85
N ASP A 142 -10.36 -18.09 16.14
CA ASP A 142 -11.30 -19.02 16.75
C ASP A 142 -12.72 -18.42 16.68
N ASP A 143 -13.70 -19.26 16.35
CA ASP A 143 -15.10 -18.94 16.55
C ASP A 143 -15.30 -18.66 18.04
N VAL A 144 -15.35 -17.39 18.45
CA VAL A 144 -15.89 -17.02 19.77
C VAL A 144 -17.40 -17.21 19.71
N LYS A 145 -17.84 -18.47 19.60
CA LYS A 145 -19.21 -18.86 19.91
C LYS A 145 -19.32 -18.81 21.43
N GLY A 146 -20.02 -17.79 21.90
CA GLY A 146 -20.22 -17.51 23.31
C GLY A 146 -20.64 -18.76 24.09
N THR A 147 -19.97 -18.96 25.23
CA THR A 147 -20.54 -19.61 26.41
C THR A 147 -21.45 -18.63 27.14
#